data_AF-A0A437NZ69-F1
#
_entry.id   AF-A0A437NZ69-F1
#
_cell.length_a   1.000
_cell.length_b   1.000
_cell.length_c   1.000
_cell.angle_alpha   90.00
_cell.angle_beta   90.00
_cell.angle_gamma   90.00
#
_symmetry.space_group_name_H-M   'P 1'
#
loop_
_entity.id
_entity.type
_entity.pdbx_description
1 polymer ?
#
loop_
_entity_poly.entity_id
_entity_poly.type
_entity_poly.pdbx_seq_one_letter_code
_entity_poly.pdbx_strand_id
1 'polypeptide(L)' 'MSETTKPTTAPDQAGFRRDSANPGDAALKDNSQKKLDERLDESLEETFPSSDPVSVKITK' A
#
# COMPACT_ATOMS: atom_id res chain seq x y z
N MET A 1 -1.49 -16.44 27.41
CA MET A 1 -2.73 -16.12 26.70
C MET A 1 -2.34 -15.37 25.44
N SER A 2 -2.37 -16.04 24.29
CA SER A 2 -2.02 -15.41 23.00
C SER A 2 -3.27 -14.79 22.40
N GLU A 3 -3.38 -13.47 22.43
CA GLU A 3 -4.47 -12.75 21.78
C GLU A 3 -4.23 -12.72 20.26
N THR A 4 -4.87 -13.64 19.54
CA THR A 4 -5.03 -13.55 18.09
C THR A 4 -6.16 -12.56 17.80
N THR A 5 -5.83 -11.29 17.60
CA THR A 5 -6.80 -10.29 17.14
C THR A 5 -7.04 -10.45 15.63
N LYS A 6 -8.06 -11.23 15.27
CA LYS A 6 -8.67 -11.14 13.92
C LYS A 6 -9.21 -9.72 13.74
N PRO A 7 -8.92 -9.01 12.62
CA PRO A 7 -9.61 -7.77 12.35
C PRO A 7 -11.07 -8.08 12.02
N THR A 8 -11.95 -7.68 12.92
CA THR A 8 -13.40 -7.65 12.76
C THR A 8 -13.76 -6.81 11.53
N THR A 9 -14.42 -7.42 10.56
CA THR A 9 -15.04 -6.73 9.43
C THR A 9 -16.27 -5.96 9.93
N ALA A 10 -16.16 -4.63 10.00
CA ALA A 10 -17.30 -3.73 10.07
C ALA A 10 -17.73 -3.30 8.65
N PRO A 11 -19.04 -3.18 8.36
CA PRO A 11 -19.55 -2.84 7.04
C PRO A 11 -19.52 -1.32 6.82
N ASP A 12 -19.42 -0.92 5.55
CA ASP A 12 -19.64 0.43 5.02
C ASP A 12 -18.55 1.50 5.27
N GLN A 13 -17.38 1.32 4.65
CA GLN A 13 -16.51 2.44 4.29
C GLN A 13 -16.41 2.52 2.77
N ALA A 14 -17.14 3.48 2.19
CA ALA A 14 -17.03 3.87 0.79
C ALA A 14 -15.66 4.53 0.49
N GLY A 15 -14.58 3.76 0.64
CA GLY A 15 -13.21 4.23 0.47
C GLY A 15 -12.34 3.31 -0.36
N PHE A 16 -12.38 1.99 -0.14
CA PHE A 16 -11.61 1.03 -0.94
C PHE A 16 -12.35 -0.31 -0.98
N ARG A 17 -13.05 -0.57 -2.08
CA ARG A 17 -13.58 -1.91 -2.35
C ARG A 17 -12.40 -2.84 -2.59
N ARG A 18 -12.07 -3.72 -1.64
CA ARG A 18 -11.04 -4.77 -1.85
C ARG A 18 -11.44 -5.78 -2.93
N ASP A 19 -12.69 -5.70 -3.32
CA ASP A 19 -13.44 -6.43 -4.32
C ASP A 19 -13.42 -5.74 -5.71
N SER A 20 -12.67 -4.63 -5.89
CA SER A 20 -12.54 -3.97 -7.19
C SER A 20 -11.54 -4.62 -8.16
N ALA A 21 -10.75 -5.59 -7.70
CA ALA A 21 -9.88 -6.36 -8.59
C ALA A 21 -10.76 -7.28 -9.44
N ASN A 22 -10.67 -7.18 -10.76
CA ASN A 22 -11.43 -8.10 -11.61
C ASN A 22 -10.88 -9.52 -11.38
N PRO A 23 -11.74 -10.54 -11.28
CA PRO A 23 -11.29 -11.92 -11.06
C PRO A 23 -10.38 -12.44 -12.20
N GLY A 24 -10.41 -11.81 -13.38
CA GLY A 24 -9.49 -12.09 -14.49
C GLY A 24 -8.09 -11.51 -14.31
N ASP A 25 -7.91 -10.52 -13.43
CA ASP A 25 -6.63 -9.84 -13.24
C ASP A 25 -5.59 -10.77 -12.60
N ALA A 26 -6.03 -11.73 -11.78
CA ALA A 26 -5.17 -12.75 -11.19
C ALA A 26 -4.54 -13.70 -12.23
N ALA A 27 -5.13 -13.81 -13.42
CA ALA A 27 -4.59 -14.62 -14.51
C ALA A 27 -3.57 -13.86 -15.38
N LEU A 28 -3.42 -12.55 -15.20
CA LEU A 28 -2.45 -11.75 -15.93
C LEU A 28 -1.04 -12.02 -15.39
N LYS A 29 -0.10 -12.33 -16.28
CA LYS A 29 1.30 -12.55 -15.91
C LYS A 29 1.91 -11.33 -15.19
N ASP A 30 1.46 -10.13 -15.52
CA ASP A 30 1.94 -8.88 -14.93
C ASP A 30 1.46 -8.66 -13.49
N ASN A 31 0.40 -9.35 -13.06
CA ASN A 31 -0.07 -9.36 -11.67
C ASN A 31 0.50 -10.55 -10.87
N SER A 32 1.53 -11.22 -11.39
CA SER A 32 2.28 -12.20 -10.61
C SER A 32 2.91 -11.52 -9.40
N GLN A 33 2.93 -12.19 -8.25
CA GLN A 33 3.46 -11.63 -7.00
C GLN A 33 4.85 -11.01 -7.16
N LYS A 34 5.76 -11.71 -7.84
CA LYS A 34 7.11 -11.20 -8.14
C LYS A 34 7.09 -9.83 -8.83
N LYS A 35 6.19 -9.61 -9.79
CA LYS A 35 6.12 -8.36 -10.54
C LYS A 35 5.48 -7.23 -9.73
N LEU A 36 4.56 -7.58 -8.84
CA LEU A 36 3.98 -6.63 -7.88
C LEU A 36 5.02 -6.19 -6.85
N ASP A 37 5.82 -7.12 -6.34
CA ASP A 37 6.90 -6.84 -5.39
C ASP A 37 7.95 -5.90 -6.02
N GLU A 38 8.42 -6.20 -7.24
CA GLU A 38 9.37 -5.34 -7.97
C GLU A 38 8.83 -3.90 -8.14
N ARG A 39 7.55 -3.75 -8.49
CA ARG A 39 6.93 -2.42 -8.68
C ARG A 39 6.77 -1.66 -7.37
N LEU A 40 6.53 -2.38 -6.26
CA LEU A 40 6.40 -1.77 -4.95
C LEU A 40 7.75 -1.20 -4.50
N ASP A 41 8.82 -1.98 -4.64
CA ASP A 41 10.17 -1.54 -4.30
C ASP A 41 10.60 -0.32 -5.14
N GLU A 42 10.39 -0.37 -6.46
CA GLU A 42 10.67 0.76 -7.37
C GLU A 42 9.89 2.02 -6.96
N SER A 43 8.59 1.89 -6.67
CA SER A 43 7.75 3.03 -6.26
C SER A 43 8.19 3.61 -4.91
N LEU A 44 8.70 2.79 -4.00
CA LEU A 44 9.24 3.24 -2.72
C LEU A 44 10.56 3.99 -2.94
N GLU A 45 11.44 3.47 -3.78
CA GLU A 45 12.71 4.14 -4.13
C GLU A 45 12.48 5.50 -4.81
N GLU A 46 11.45 5.62 -5.66
CA GLU A 46 11.06 6.87 -6.31
C GLU A 46 10.37 7.87 -5.38
N THR A 47 9.58 7.39 -4.40
CA THR A 47 8.75 8.24 -3.53
C THR A 47 9.51 8.82 -2.33
N PHE A 48 10.76 8.44 -2.10
CA PHE A 48 11.57 8.98 -1.00
C PHE A 48 12.88 9.64 -1.49
N PRO A 49 12.79 10.79 -2.19
CA PRO A 49 13.97 11.58 -2.54
C PRO A 49 14.74 12.10 -1.31
N SER A 50 14.05 12.23 -0.16
CA SER A 50 14.60 12.39 1.21
C SER A 50 13.42 12.31 2.20
N SER A 51 13.57 11.50 3.24
CA SER A 51 12.54 10.98 4.17
C SER A 51 11.56 11.97 4.85
N ASP A 52 11.84 13.27 4.92
CA ASP A 52 10.92 14.29 5.45
C ASP A 52 11.47 15.67 5.01
N PRO A 53 10.67 16.64 4.53
CA PRO A 53 11.15 18.01 4.34
C PRO A 53 11.91 18.52 5.57
N VAL A 54 13.10 19.09 5.34
CA VAL A 54 13.94 19.64 6.42
C VAL A 54 13.18 20.80 7.08
N SER A 55 12.82 20.66 8.36
CA SER A 55 12.15 21.71 9.12
C SER A 55 13.08 22.92 9.29
N VAL A 56 12.86 23.99 8.51
CA VAL A 56 13.58 25.25 8.65
C VAL A 56 12.91 26.17 9.69
N LYS A 57 13.69 26.70 10.63
CA LYS A 57 13.21 27.72 11.58
C LYS A 57 13.43 29.10 10.96
N ILE A 58 12.35 29.87 10.77
CA ILE A 58 12.43 31.27 10.32
C ILE A 58 12.81 32.13 11.53
N THR A 59 14.03 32.63 11.56
CA THR A 59 14.48 33.65 12.53
C THR A 59 14.27 35.04 11.95
N LYS A 60 13.66 35.95 12.73
CA LYS A 60 13.56 37.38 12.43
C LYS A 60 14.45 38.16 13.40
#